data_AF-A0A2D5F9Z3-F1
#
_entry.id   AF-A0A2D5F9Z3-F1
#
_cell.length_a   1.000
_cell.length_b   1.000
_cell.length_c   1.000
_cell.angle_alpha   90.00
_cell.angle_beta   90.00
_cell.angle_gamma   90.00
#
_symmetry.space_group_name_H-M   'P 1'
#
loop_
_entity.id
_entity.type
_entity.pdbx_description
1 polymer ?
#
loop_
_entity_poly.entity_id
_entity_poly.type
_entity_poly.pdbx_seq_one_letter_code
_entity_poly.pdbx_strand_id
1 'polypeptide(L)'
;MEIAELVIKYIEVLIWPCAAIFIAVQFKNEVKSLFGKALDSHELEIDVLGQKMKLKALEQFTEQASSSHKIDDIGERKHNNDFVALQFARLIADLSTQEVMVLRHIARDMSKDGYIGCEAERLLLEKFINLDILDRNERGFYIPTEQGEKLLYTLKNL
;
A
#
# COMPACT_ATOMS: atom_id res chain seq x y z
N MET A 1 -53.84 -33.29 29.14
CA MET A 1 -52.61 -32.96 29.91
C MET A 1 -51.38 -32.93 29.00
N GLU A 2 -51.28 -33.84 28.01
CA GLU A 2 -50.15 -33.96 27.08
C GLU A 2 -49.91 -32.74 26.16
N ILE A 3 -50.97 -32.02 25.75
CA ILE A 3 -50.84 -30.85 24.86
C ILE A 3 -50.12 -29.69 25.56
N ALA A 4 -50.33 -29.52 26.87
CA ALA A 4 -49.70 -28.45 27.63
C ALA A 4 -48.19 -28.67 27.82
N GLU A 5 -47.76 -29.92 28.05
CA GLU A 5 -46.34 -30.29 28.09
C GLU A 5 -45.66 -30.10 26.73
N LEU A 6 -46.36 -30.42 25.63
CA LEU A 6 -45.83 -30.23 24.29
C LEU A 6 -45.58 -28.75 23.97
N VAL A 7 -46.50 -27.87 24.39
CA VAL A 7 -46.39 -26.43 24.21
C VAL A 7 -45.23 -25.86 25.04
N ILE A 8 -45.05 -26.31 26.28
CA ILE A 8 -43.95 -25.87 27.14
C ILE A 8 -42.59 -26.26 26.54
N LYS A 9 -42.44 -27.50 26.04
CA LYS A 9 -41.22 -27.94 25.35
C LYS A 9 -40.93 -27.13 24.09
N TYR A 10 -41.97 -26.76 23.33
CA TYR A 10 -41.79 -25.93 22.13
C TYR A 10 -41.32 -24.51 22.48
N ILE A 11 -41.85 -23.93 23.57
CA ILE A 11 -41.44 -22.61 24.06
C ILE A 11 -39.98 -22.65 24.54
N GLU A 12 -39.55 -23.69 25.26
CA GLU A 12 -38.15 -23.88 25.66
C GLU A 12 -37.19 -23.89 24.47
N VAL A 13 -37.55 -24.57 23.39
CA VAL A 13 -36.74 -24.62 22.17
C VAL A 13 -36.73 -23.27 21.45
N LEU A 14 -37.83 -22.51 21.48
CA LEU A 14 -37.93 -21.18 20.84
C LEU A 14 -37.17 -20.09 21.59
N ILE A 15 -36.90 -20.25 22.89
CA ILE A 15 -36.12 -19.28 23.67
C ILE A 15 -34.67 -19.22 23.19
N TRP A 16 -34.09 -20.35 22.76
CA TRP A 16 -32.69 -20.42 22.32
C TRP A 16 -32.38 -19.59 21.06
N PRO A 17 -33.15 -19.66 19.96
CA PRO A 17 -33.00 -18.77 18.81
C PRO A 17 -33.14 -17.30 19.18
N CYS A 18 -34.12 -16.96 20.04
CA CYS A 18 -34.32 -15.58 20.49
C CYS A 18 -33.15 -15.07 21.34
N ALA A 19 -32.63 -15.90 22.25
CA ALA A 19 -31.45 -15.58 23.05
C ALA A 19 -30.20 -15.44 22.18
N ALA A 20 -30.01 -16.30 21.18
CA ALA A 20 -28.90 -16.21 20.24
C ALA A 20 -28.94 -14.91 19.42
N ILE A 21 -30.11 -14.51 18.92
CA ILE A 21 -30.29 -13.24 18.22
C ILE A 21 -30.03 -12.06 19.15
N PHE A 22 -30.53 -12.11 20.38
CA PHE A 22 -30.33 -11.04 21.37
C PHE A 22 -28.85 -10.85 21.72
N ILE A 23 -28.11 -11.96 21.93
CA ILE A 23 -26.66 -11.95 22.14
C ILE A 23 -25.96 -11.39 20.90
N ALA A 24 -26.29 -11.86 19.70
CA ALA A 24 -25.69 -11.37 18.46
C ALA A 24 -25.91 -9.86 18.25
N VAL A 25 -27.08 -9.33 18.62
CA VAL A 25 -27.41 -7.90 18.52
C VAL A 25 -26.65 -7.09 19.57
N GLN A 26 -26.57 -7.56 20.81
CA GLN A 26 -25.82 -6.87 21.88
C GLN A 26 -24.33 -6.78 21.55
N PHE A 27 -23.72 -7.91 21.19
CA PHE A 27 -22.29 -7.96 20.89
C PHE A 27 -21.91 -7.38 19.52
N LYS A 28 -22.87 -7.07 18.66
CA LYS A 28 -22.60 -6.44 17.34
C LYS A 28 -21.78 -5.15 17.48
N ASN A 29 -22.07 -4.35 18.50
CA ASN A 29 -21.40 -3.07 18.72
C ASN A 29 -20.00 -3.24 19.34
N GLU A 30 -19.82 -4.16 20.28
CA GLU A 30 -18.49 -4.48 20.82
C GLU A 30 -17.59 -5.10 19.76
N VAL A 31 -18.11 -6.03 18.94
CA VAL A 31 -17.35 -6.62 17.84
C VAL A 31 -16.94 -5.55 16.83
N LYS A 32 -17.86 -4.65 16.45
CA LYS A 32 -17.55 -3.53 15.55
C LYS A 32 -16.49 -2.58 16.12
N SER A 33 -16.53 -2.31 17.43
CA SER A 33 -15.54 -1.49 18.14
C SER A 33 -14.16 -2.15 18.19
N LEU A 34 -14.10 -3.45 18.46
CA LEU A 34 -12.86 -4.22 18.48
C LEU A 34 -12.22 -4.33 17.08
N PHE A 35 -13.03 -4.59 16.05
CA PHE A 35 -12.56 -4.58 14.66
C PHE A 35 -12.12 -3.18 14.21
N GLY A 36 -12.84 -2.12 14.60
CA GLY A 36 -12.43 -0.75 14.34
C GLY A 36 -11.06 -0.43 14.94
N LYS A 37 -10.85 -0.73 16.23
CA LYS A 37 -9.55 -0.53 16.90
C LYS A 37 -8.42 -1.36 16.29
N ALA A 38 -8.70 -2.58 15.87
CA ALA A 38 -7.71 -3.43 15.20
C ALA A 38 -7.34 -2.86 13.82
N LEU A 39 -8.32 -2.40 13.04
CA LEU A 39 -8.08 -1.74 11.76
C LEU A 39 -7.29 -0.44 11.93
N ASP A 40 -7.66 0.40 12.90
CA ASP A 40 -6.94 1.64 13.22
C ASP A 40 -5.48 1.35 13.61
N SER A 41 -5.23 0.29 14.38
CA SER A 41 -3.86 -0.09 14.76
C SER A 41 -3.02 -0.57 13.58
N HIS A 42 -3.64 -1.26 12.62
CA HIS A 42 -2.95 -1.74 11.42
C HIS A 42 -2.72 -0.61 10.42
N GLU A 43 -3.65 0.34 10.31
CA GLU A 43 -3.48 1.56 9.53
C GLU A 43 -2.34 2.41 10.10
N LEU A 44 -2.24 2.53 11.43
CA LEU A 44 -1.12 3.22 12.08
C LEU A 44 0.22 2.53 11.82
N GLU A 45 0.26 1.19 11.83
CA GLU A 45 1.46 0.42 11.52
C GLU A 45 1.92 0.63 10.07
N ILE A 46 0.98 0.61 9.12
CA ILE A 46 1.24 0.89 7.70
C ILE A 46 1.75 2.32 7.52
N ASP A 47 1.18 3.28 8.23
CA ASP A 47 1.61 4.69 8.12
C ASP A 47 3.02 4.89 8.69
N VAL A 48 3.34 4.32 9.85
CA VAL A 48 4.70 4.40 10.41
C VAL A 48 5.73 3.71 9.51
N LEU A 49 5.39 2.53 8.97
CA LEU A 49 6.27 1.79 8.06
C LEU A 49 6.50 2.55 6.75
N GLY A 50 5.45 3.11 6.16
CA GLY A 50 5.59 3.86 4.93
C GLY A 50 6.29 5.20 5.14
N GLN A 51 6.09 5.89 6.27
CA GLN A 51 6.84 7.11 6.62
C GLN A 51 8.34 6.80 6.75
N LYS A 52 8.68 5.70 7.43
CA LYS A 52 10.08 5.24 7.52
C LYS A 52 10.67 4.93 6.14
N MET A 53 9.90 4.30 5.26
CA MET A 53 10.31 4.05 3.87
C MET A 53 10.53 5.33 3.08
N LYS A 54 9.59 6.28 3.19
CA LYS A 54 9.68 7.59 2.54
C LYS A 54 10.92 8.35 2.99
N LEU A 55 11.21 8.37 4.28
CA LEU A 55 12.43 9.00 4.82
C LEU A 55 13.71 8.33 4.32
N LYS A 56 13.77 6.99 4.32
CA LYS A 56 14.93 6.26 3.78
C LYS A 56 15.15 6.51 2.29
N ALA A 57 14.08 6.55 1.51
CA ALA A 57 14.16 6.85 0.09
C ALA A 57 14.66 8.28 -0.15
N LEU A 58 14.15 9.26 0.61
CA LEU A 58 14.62 10.64 0.58
C LEU A 58 16.10 10.76 0.96
N GLU A 59 16.51 10.08 2.02
CA GLU A 59 17.91 10.02 2.47
C GLU A 59 18.80 9.48 1.35
N GLN A 60 18.46 8.33 0.76
CA GLN A 60 19.24 7.70 -0.29
C GLN A 60 19.35 8.57 -1.56
N PHE A 61 18.26 9.21 -1.99
CA PHE A 61 18.30 10.10 -3.16
C PHE A 61 19.07 11.41 -2.88
N THR A 62 19.00 11.93 -1.65
CA THR A 62 19.75 13.12 -1.24
C THR A 62 21.25 12.80 -1.09
N GLU A 63 21.59 11.61 -0.60
CA GLU A 63 22.96 11.10 -0.58
C GLU A 63 23.52 10.89 -1.99
N GLN A 64 22.74 10.34 -2.92
CA GLN A 64 23.16 10.21 -4.32
C GLN A 64 23.43 11.57 -4.97
N ALA A 65 22.58 12.56 -4.72
CA ALA A 65 22.78 13.92 -5.20
C ALA A 65 24.02 14.60 -4.57
N SER A 66 24.32 14.34 -3.30
CA SER A 66 25.42 14.97 -2.57
C SER A 66 26.78 14.26 -2.71
N SER A 67 26.80 12.93 -2.85
CA SER A 67 28.01 12.12 -3.03
C SER A 67 28.61 12.26 -4.43
N SER A 68 27.77 12.49 -5.44
CA SER A 68 28.21 12.87 -6.78
C SER A 68 29.09 14.12 -6.76
N HIS A 69 28.81 15.09 -5.87
CA HIS A 69 29.59 16.33 -5.76
C HIS A 69 31.07 16.15 -5.35
N LYS A 70 31.50 14.97 -4.87
CA LYS A 70 32.86 14.74 -4.35
C LYS A 70 33.86 14.10 -5.34
N ILE A 71 33.45 13.69 -6.54
CA ILE A 71 34.36 13.06 -7.52
C ILE A 71 34.48 13.95 -8.75
N ASP A 72 35.49 14.82 -8.79
CA ASP A 72 35.85 15.60 -9.98
C ASP A 72 36.10 14.68 -11.20
N ASP A 73 35.77 15.21 -12.39
CA ASP A 73 36.32 14.84 -13.71
C ASP A 73 35.43 14.21 -14.82
N ILE A 74 34.08 14.31 -14.78
CA ILE A 74 33.23 14.02 -15.98
C ILE A 74 32.01 14.96 -16.06
N GLY A 75 32.19 16.16 -16.63
CA GLY A 75 31.28 17.31 -16.48
C GLY A 75 29.85 17.22 -17.04
N GLU A 76 29.56 16.37 -18.04
CA GLU A 76 28.22 16.38 -18.68
C GLU A 76 27.27 15.27 -18.19
N ARG A 77 27.76 14.04 -17.96
CA ARG A 77 26.91 12.95 -17.43
C ARG A 77 26.54 13.14 -15.96
N LYS A 78 27.34 13.91 -15.23
CA LYS A 78 27.26 14.11 -13.78
C LYS A 78 26.13 15.05 -13.38
N HIS A 79 25.97 16.16 -14.09
CA HIS A 79 24.89 17.12 -13.83
C HIS A 79 23.49 16.53 -14.10
N ASN A 80 23.40 15.57 -15.03
CA ASN A 80 22.16 14.88 -15.36
C ASN A 80 21.74 13.91 -14.23
N ASN A 81 22.69 13.18 -13.62
CA ASN A 81 22.39 12.25 -12.52
C ASN A 81 21.94 12.96 -11.23
N ASP A 82 22.55 14.10 -10.89
CA ASP A 82 22.18 14.87 -9.69
C ASP A 82 20.78 15.47 -9.81
N PHE A 83 20.45 15.95 -11.02
CA PHE A 83 19.13 16.47 -11.33
C PHE A 83 18.05 15.38 -11.24
N VAL A 84 18.34 14.18 -11.74
CA VAL A 84 17.43 13.03 -11.66
C VAL A 84 17.23 12.56 -10.21
N ALA A 85 18.28 12.48 -9.39
CA ALA A 85 18.16 12.12 -7.97
C ALA A 85 17.33 13.14 -7.17
N LEU A 86 17.52 14.44 -7.43
CA LEU A 86 16.71 15.50 -6.83
C LEU A 86 15.25 15.46 -7.28
N GLN A 87 15.00 15.12 -8.55
CA GLN A 87 13.64 14.90 -9.06
C GLN A 87 12.96 13.73 -8.35
N PHE A 88 13.66 12.61 -8.17
CA PHE A 88 13.13 11.47 -7.42
C PHE A 88 12.87 11.79 -5.95
N ALA A 89 13.75 12.57 -5.31
CA ALA A 89 13.51 13.04 -3.95
C ALA A 89 12.23 13.89 -3.86
N ARG A 90 12.02 14.82 -4.80
CA ARG A 90 10.78 15.63 -4.86
C ARG A 90 9.56 14.75 -5.11
N LEU A 91 9.63 13.84 -6.06
CA LEU A 91 8.54 12.92 -6.38
C LEU A 91 8.15 12.08 -5.16
N ILE A 92 9.11 11.49 -4.45
CA ILE A 92 8.85 10.73 -3.23
C ILE A 92 8.27 11.65 -2.13
N ALA A 93 8.73 12.89 -2.01
CA ALA A 93 8.19 13.85 -1.05
C ALA A 93 6.72 14.19 -1.32
N ASP A 94 6.31 14.25 -2.58
CA ASP A 94 4.94 14.58 -2.98
C ASP A 94 3.97 13.39 -2.89
N LEU A 95 4.48 12.16 -2.93
CA LEU A 95 3.67 10.95 -2.79
C LEU A 95 3.21 10.71 -1.34
N SER A 96 2.01 10.16 -1.17
CA SER A 96 1.52 9.73 0.14
C SER A 96 2.28 8.50 0.65
N THR A 97 2.19 8.24 1.95
CA THR A 97 2.77 7.04 2.58
C THR A 97 2.32 5.75 1.89
N GLN A 98 1.02 5.65 1.60
CA GLN A 98 0.42 4.49 0.94
C GLN A 98 0.93 4.36 -0.50
N GLU A 99 1.06 5.47 -1.23
CA GLU A 99 1.55 5.46 -2.61
C GLU A 99 2.99 4.97 -2.72
N VAL A 100 3.87 5.38 -1.80
CA VAL A 100 5.25 4.88 -1.72
C VAL A 100 5.28 3.38 -1.41
N MET A 101 4.38 2.91 -0.54
CA MET A 101 4.27 1.48 -0.23
C MET A 101 3.79 0.66 -1.43
N VAL A 102 2.83 1.16 -2.19
CA VAL A 102 2.36 0.50 -3.43
C VAL A 102 3.47 0.49 -4.48
N LEU A 103 4.20 1.60 -4.68
CA LEU A 103 5.37 1.60 -5.58
C LEU A 103 6.43 0.58 -5.17
N ARG A 104 6.71 0.44 -3.87
CA ARG A 104 7.64 -0.58 -3.38
C ARG A 104 7.13 -1.99 -3.62
N HIS A 105 5.83 -2.22 -3.42
CA HIS A 105 5.19 -3.50 -3.70
C HIS A 105 5.32 -3.87 -5.19
N ILE A 106 4.98 -2.92 -6.07
CA ILE A 106 5.17 -3.04 -7.52
C ILE A 106 6.64 -3.37 -7.83
N ALA A 107 7.60 -2.64 -7.27
CA ALA A 107 9.03 -2.88 -7.52
C ALA A 107 9.51 -4.28 -7.10
N ARG A 108 8.91 -4.87 -6.06
CA ARG A 108 9.24 -6.22 -5.57
C ARG A 108 8.63 -7.31 -6.42
N ASP A 109 7.37 -7.14 -6.80
CA ASP A 109 6.57 -8.19 -7.44
C ASP A 109 6.56 -8.09 -8.97
N MET A 110 7.14 -7.03 -9.52
CA MET A 110 7.31 -6.86 -10.97
C MET A 110 8.13 -7.99 -11.58
N SER A 111 7.51 -8.66 -12.57
CA SER A 111 8.12 -9.75 -13.33
C SER A 111 8.85 -9.23 -14.57
N LYS A 112 9.47 -10.14 -15.34
CA LYS A 112 10.11 -9.78 -16.63
C LYS A 112 9.12 -9.22 -17.65
N ASP A 113 7.85 -9.63 -17.59
CA ASP A 113 6.79 -9.17 -18.49
C ASP A 113 6.11 -7.89 -17.98
N GLY A 114 6.44 -7.43 -16.77
CA GLY A 114 5.83 -6.30 -16.08
C GLY A 114 5.02 -6.71 -14.84
N TYR A 115 4.29 -5.75 -14.30
CA TYR A 115 3.41 -5.89 -13.15
C TYR A 115 1.95 -6.00 -13.60
N ILE A 116 1.18 -6.89 -12.95
CA ILE A 116 -0.26 -7.03 -13.17
C ILE A 116 -0.97 -6.29 -12.04
N GLY A 117 -1.60 -5.17 -12.36
CA GLY A 117 -2.40 -4.42 -11.40
C GLY A 117 -3.77 -5.06 -11.14
N CYS A 118 -4.27 -4.93 -9.91
CA CYS A 118 -5.66 -5.25 -9.60
C CYS A 118 -6.58 -4.01 -9.73
N GLU A 119 -7.90 -4.21 -9.79
CA GLU A 119 -8.86 -3.10 -9.96
C GLU A 119 -8.78 -2.07 -8.81
N ALA A 120 -8.46 -2.53 -7.59
CA ALA A 120 -8.31 -1.67 -6.42
C ALA A 120 -7.11 -0.70 -6.54
N GLU A 121 -6.08 -1.07 -7.30
CA GLU A 121 -4.86 -0.27 -7.50
C GLU A 121 -4.93 0.59 -8.76
N ARG A 122 -5.97 0.44 -9.58
CA ARG A 122 -6.07 1.05 -10.91
C ARG A 122 -5.81 2.55 -10.90
N LEU A 123 -6.43 3.28 -9.98
CA LEU A 123 -6.25 4.74 -9.86
C LEU A 123 -4.80 5.12 -9.52
N LEU A 124 -4.14 4.35 -8.67
CA LEU A 124 -2.74 4.57 -8.31
C LEU A 124 -1.81 4.26 -9.48
N LEU A 125 -2.08 3.17 -10.20
CA LEU A 125 -1.32 2.78 -11.38
C LEU A 125 -1.46 3.81 -12.51
N GLU A 126 -2.67 4.32 -12.75
CA GLU A 126 -2.90 5.43 -13.69
C GLU A 126 -2.18 6.72 -13.23
N LYS A 127 -2.16 7.02 -11.93
CA LYS A 127 -1.35 8.12 -11.39
C LYS A 127 0.14 7.91 -11.67
N PHE A 128 0.68 6.71 -11.47
CA PHE A 128 2.10 6.43 -11.74
C PHE A 128 2.44 6.47 -13.23
N ILE A 129 1.49 6.18 -14.12
CA ILE A 129 1.65 6.45 -15.56
C ILE A 129 1.73 7.96 -15.82
N ASN A 130 0.82 8.75 -15.24
CA ASN A 130 0.83 10.21 -15.41
C ASN A 130 2.09 10.88 -14.83
N LEU A 131 2.74 10.24 -13.87
CA LEU A 131 4.01 10.67 -13.29
C LEU A 131 5.25 10.15 -14.06
N ASP A 132 5.04 9.50 -15.21
CA ASP A 132 6.11 8.93 -16.05
C ASP A 132 6.98 7.89 -15.30
N ILE A 133 6.40 7.19 -14.32
CA ILE A 133 7.07 6.11 -13.56
C ILE A 133 6.81 4.76 -14.23
N LEU A 134 5.57 4.56 -14.69
CA LEU A 134 5.14 3.33 -15.35
C LEU A 134 4.60 3.65 -16.73
N ASP A 135 4.62 2.66 -17.61
CA ASP A 135 3.91 2.65 -18.89
C ASP A 135 3.15 1.32 -19.03
N ARG A 136 2.23 1.24 -19.99
CA ARG A 136 1.44 0.03 -20.25
C ARG A 136 1.86 -0.61 -21.57
N ASN A 137 2.28 -1.86 -21.52
CA ASN A 137 2.61 -2.60 -22.74
C ASN A 137 1.36 -3.07 -23.50
N GLU A 138 1.54 -3.54 -24.73
CA GLU A 138 0.47 -4.04 -25.60
C GLU A 138 -0.32 -5.22 -25.00
N ARG A 139 0.28 -5.93 -24.05
CA ARG A 139 -0.33 -7.06 -23.34
C ARG A 139 -1.08 -6.63 -22.08
N GLY A 140 -1.10 -5.32 -21.76
CA GLY A 140 -1.81 -4.74 -20.64
C GLY A 140 -1.06 -4.71 -19.31
N PHE A 141 0.19 -5.18 -19.26
CA PHE A 141 1.05 -5.12 -18.07
C PHE A 141 1.63 -3.72 -17.87
N TYR A 142 1.86 -3.37 -16.62
CA TYR A 142 2.57 -2.15 -16.24
C TYR A 142 4.07 -2.41 -16.23
N ILE A 143 4.82 -1.68 -17.05
CA ILE A 143 6.28 -1.76 -17.16
C ILE A 143 6.91 -0.45 -16.67
N PRO A 144 8.15 -0.45 -16.18
CA PRO A 144 8.80 0.79 -15.79
C PRO A 144 9.23 1.60 -17.01
N THR A 145 9.14 2.91 -16.92
CA THR A 145 9.84 3.83 -17.84
C THR A 145 11.34 3.84 -17.51
N GLU A 146 12.16 4.51 -18.32
CA GLU A 146 13.60 4.66 -18.02
C GLU A 146 13.84 5.36 -16.67
N GLN A 147 12.99 6.31 -16.31
CA GLN A 147 13.05 6.99 -15.00
C GLN A 147 12.49 6.09 -13.89
N GLY A 148 11.37 5.43 -14.15
CA GLY A 148 10.74 4.50 -13.22
C GLY A 148 11.65 3.33 -12.83
N GLU A 149 12.47 2.82 -13.75
CA GLU A 149 13.36 1.70 -13.47
C GLU A 149 14.37 2.04 -12.36
N LYS A 150 14.98 3.22 -12.41
CA LYS A 150 15.91 3.70 -11.38
C LYS A 150 15.21 3.91 -10.03
N LEU A 151 14.02 4.50 -10.06
CA LEU A 151 13.20 4.75 -8.87
C LEU A 151 12.78 3.43 -8.20
N LEU A 152 12.18 2.52 -8.96
CA LEU A 152 11.71 1.23 -8.47
C LEU A 152 12.87 0.36 -7.99
N TYR A 153 14.01 0.35 -8.69
CA TYR A 153 15.20 -0.38 -8.24
C TYR A 153 15.66 0.11 -6.85
N THR A 154 15.63 1.42 -6.63
CA THR A 154 16.01 2.01 -5.34
C THR A 154 15.02 1.59 -4.25
N LEU A 155 13.72 1.73 -4.50
CA LEU A 155 12.67 1.35 -3.55
C LEU A 155 12.66 -0.14 -3.23
N LYS A 156 12.98 -1.01 -4.20
CA LYS A 156 13.05 -2.47 -4.02
C LYS A 156 14.08 -2.88 -2.96
N ASN A 157 15.19 -2.14 -2.89
CA ASN A 157 16.37 -2.47 -2.08
C ASN A 157 16.41 -1.78 -0.70
N LEU A 158 15.42 -0.93 -0.41
CA LEU A 158 15.16 -0.37 0.92
C LEU A 158 14.42 -1.35 1.83
#